data_AF-A0A956D0G5-F1
#
_entry.id   AF-A0A956D0G5-F1
#
_cell.length_a   1.000
_cell.length_b   1.000
_cell.length_c   1.000
_cell.angle_alpha   90.00
_cell.angle_beta   90.00
_cell.angle_gamma   90.00
#
_symmetry.space_group_name_H-M   'P 1'
#
loop_
_entity.id
_entity.type
_entity.pdbx_description
1 polymer ?
#
loop_
_entity_poly.entity_id
_entity_poly.type
_entity_poly.pdbx_seq_one_letter_code
_entity_poly.pdbx_strand_id
1 'polypeptide(L)'
;LRIGLAGDGARDLRISYVTELPGFRPTYRLVVQDDDSVHVQGLAVVDNPTSETWSDVGLTLSTEVPLSFRFDVRTARVANRPAFGPDGHLIRQALPSELTNVLRQNAVGANEINQAYGRAQAGQPEMSNRAGRLVGEDPSPVPAPTNGGVSNALLAFEERPSSSEGAFAEMHGFDLGGHESGLVPFVDTNTQGRMALLFKPAQGGPLSAEHPYRAVLFRNPSDAPLVTGPVSIFAGDRFVGDGVTGTVAAGAHAFVPYALERAVHVAEETAQVEDEVRGTQLNGGMLTVELRAVTRHRFDITSTQALDRPLYVYAAAVEGFEPRELPTGAIQTTRGYFLPATLSASGEATVTFDQVRRRTLRVNVASDPDHAYVPALLALLDGRPETARLREIQNRLVAIEEELDTLAEDLNVERAALSERREALDALHGVSGGNDVRARLSRGVAENVARVDGLARRASALHDEQIRLEQEWYARLRAME
;
A
#
# COMPACT_ATOMS: atom_id res chain seq x y z
N LEU A 1 -30.70 12.85 -38.58
CA LEU A 1 -30.27 11.85 -39.59
C LEU A 1 -31.15 12.02 -40.83
N ARG A 2 -30.60 12.05 -42.05
CA ARG A 2 -31.39 12.08 -43.30
C ARG A 2 -31.03 10.84 -44.12
N ILE A 3 -32.00 9.95 -44.36
CA ILE A 3 -31.78 8.69 -45.09
C ILE A 3 -32.34 8.85 -46.50
N GLY A 4 -31.48 8.78 -47.50
CA GLY A 4 -31.88 8.72 -48.90
C GLY A 4 -32.03 7.26 -49.34
N LEU A 5 -33.20 6.90 -49.87
CA LEU A 5 -33.45 5.58 -50.45
C LEU A 5 -33.40 5.72 -51.97
N ALA A 6 -32.72 4.79 -52.65
CA ALA A 6 -32.68 4.75 -54.10
C ALA A 6 -33.77 3.82 -54.66
N GLY A 7 -34.50 4.29 -55.68
CA GLY A 7 -35.53 3.54 -56.42
C GLY A 7 -36.97 3.87 -56.03
N ASP A 8 -37.91 3.48 -56.89
CA ASP A 8 -39.34 3.72 -56.72
C ASP A 8 -40.03 2.49 -56.10
N GLY A 9 -40.90 2.70 -55.09
CA GLY A 9 -41.71 1.66 -54.44
C GLY A 9 -41.63 1.64 -52.91
N ALA A 10 -42.62 1.04 -52.25
CA ALA A 10 -42.67 0.90 -50.79
C ALA A 10 -41.69 -0.19 -50.31
N ARG A 11 -40.98 0.07 -49.21
CA ARG A 11 -40.06 -0.88 -48.56
C ARG A 11 -40.14 -0.73 -47.06
N ASP A 12 -40.07 -1.85 -46.36
CA ASP A 12 -39.90 -1.86 -44.90
C ASP A 12 -38.43 -1.56 -44.56
N LEU A 13 -38.22 -0.60 -43.67
CA LEU A 13 -36.90 -0.18 -43.22
C LEU A 13 -36.78 -0.36 -41.72
N ARG A 14 -35.72 -1.05 -41.31
CA ARG A 14 -35.27 -1.10 -39.92
C ARG A 14 -34.00 -0.26 -39.82
N ILE A 15 -34.03 0.75 -38.96
CA ILE A 15 -32.87 1.59 -38.66
C ILE A 15 -32.46 1.29 -37.23
N SER A 16 -31.20 0.90 -37.04
CA SER A 16 -30.58 0.75 -35.73
C SER A 16 -29.43 1.73 -35.64
N TYR A 17 -29.36 2.50 -34.56
CA TYR A 17 -28.28 3.45 -34.32
C TYR A 17 -27.86 3.40 -32.85
N VAL A 18 -26.63 3.81 -32.57
CA VAL A 18 -26.10 3.94 -31.21
C VAL A 18 -25.80 5.42 -31.00
N THR A 19 -26.39 6.00 -29.96
CA THR A 19 -26.07 7.35 -29.50
C THR A 19 -25.43 7.26 -28.13
N GLU A 20 -24.60 8.24 -27.80
CA GLU A 20 -24.18 8.41 -26.41
C GLU A 20 -25.42 8.75 -25.58
N LEU A 21 -25.66 7.96 -24.54
CA LEU A 21 -26.61 8.26 -23.48
C LEU A 21 -25.82 8.62 -22.22
N PRO A 22 -26.26 9.60 -21.42
CA PRO A 22 -25.66 9.88 -20.14
C PRO A 22 -25.75 8.63 -19.26
N GLY A 23 -24.67 8.33 -18.54
CA GLY A 23 -24.72 7.31 -17.50
C GLY A 23 -25.79 7.67 -16.46
N PHE A 24 -26.43 6.66 -15.88
CA PHE A 24 -27.40 6.88 -14.82
C PHE A 24 -26.70 7.34 -13.52
N ARG A 25 -27.41 8.11 -12.70
CA ARG A 25 -26.93 8.49 -11.36
C ARG A 25 -27.73 7.74 -10.30
N PRO A 26 -27.12 6.82 -9.54
CA PRO A 26 -27.82 6.14 -8.44
C PRO A 26 -28.05 7.10 -7.27
N THR A 27 -29.18 6.94 -6.58
CA THR A 27 -29.47 7.60 -5.32
C THR A 27 -30.24 6.65 -4.42
N TYR A 28 -30.00 6.72 -3.12
CA TYR A 28 -30.57 5.80 -2.15
C TYR A 28 -31.33 6.52 -1.04
N ARG A 29 -32.32 5.84 -0.51
CA ARG A 29 -33.02 6.20 0.71
C ARG A 29 -33.05 5.00 1.64
N LEU A 30 -32.56 5.19 2.86
CA LEU A 30 -32.59 4.19 3.92
C LEU A 30 -33.57 4.65 5.00
N VAL A 31 -34.56 3.82 5.31
CA VAL A 31 -35.49 4.06 6.42
C VAL A 31 -35.30 2.96 7.45
N VAL A 32 -34.69 3.31 8.58
CA VAL A 32 -34.44 2.38 9.68
C VAL A 32 -35.70 2.27 10.54
N GLN A 33 -36.11 1.02 10.82
CA GLN A 33 -37.26 0.67 11.65
C GLN A 33 -36.79 0.20 13.05
N ASP A 34 -37.72 0.10 14.00
CA ASP A 34 -37.42 -0.25 15.40
C ASP A 34 -37.15 -1.76 15.61
N ASP A 35 -37.38 -2.59 14.59
CA ASP A 35 -37.28 -4.06 14.64
C ASP A 35 -35.99 -4.62 14.01
N ASP A 36 -34.91 -3.82 14.01
CA ASP A 36 -33.63 -4.15 13.36
C ASP A 36 -33.80 -4.48 11.85
N SER A 37 -34.73 -3.78 11.20
CA SER A 37 -34.90 -3.78 9.75
C SER A 37 -34.69 -2.39 9.13
N VAL A 38 -34.26 -2.39 7.87
CA VAL A 38 -34.05 -1.19 7.07
C VAL A 38 -34.78 -1.35 5.75
N HIS A 39 -35.64 -0.40 5.43
CA HIS A 39 -36.22 -0.29 4.10
C HIS A 39 -35.24 0.42 3.18
N VAL A 40 -34.79 -0.27 2.13
CA VAL A 40 -33.81 0.20 1.16
C VAL A 40 -34.52 0.53 -0.14
N GLN A 41 -34.47 1.81 -0.52
CA GLN A 41 -34.93 2.29 -1.82
C GLN A 41 -33.74 2.81 -2.61
N GLY A 42 -33.50 2.26 -3.80
CA GLY A 42 -32.48 2.71 -4.73
C GLY A 42 -33.11 3.08 -6.06
N LEU A 43 -32.83 4.29 -6.51
CA LEU A 43 -33.38 4.90 -7.69
C LEU A 43 -32.23 5.28 -8.62
N ALA A 44 -32.37 4.99 -9.90
CA ALA A 44 -31.49 5.49 -10.93
C ALA A 44 -32.13 6.71 -11.58
N VAL A 45 -31.43 7.84 -11.52
CA VAL A 45 -31.77 9.02 -12.32
C VAL A 45 -31.27 8.76 -13.73
N VAL A 46 -32.20 8.68 -14.67
CA VAL A 46 -31.95 8.48 -16.09
C VAL A 46 -32.35 9.74 -16.83
N ASP A 47 -31.43 10.33 -17.57
CA ASP A 47 -31.70 11.51 -18.38
C ASP A 47 -31.89 11.10 -19.84
N ASN A 48 -32.92 11.61 -20.51
CA ASN A 48 -33.05 11.53 -21.95
C ASN A 48 -32.46 12.82 -22.57
N PRO A 49 -31.20 12.81 -23.05
CA PRO A 49 -30.59 14.02 -23.61
C PRO A 49 -31.13 14.36 -25.00
N THR A 50 -31.90 13.47 -25.62
CA THR A 50 -32.35 13.60 -26.99
C THR A 50 -33.67 14.37 -27.06
N SER A 51 -34.02 14.85 -28.24
CA SER A 51 -35.35 15.42 -28.49
C SER A 51 -36.39 14.35 -28.85
N GLU A 52 -36.02 13.07 -28.89
CA GLU A 52 -36.92 11.94 -29.18
C GLU A 52 -37.58 11.48 -27.89
N THR A 53 -38.91 11.35 -27.91
CA THR A 53 -39.65 10.77 -26.77
C THR A 53 -39.45 9.27 -26.79
N TRP A 54 -39.03 8.70 -25.66
CA TRP A 54 -39.01 7.27 -25.47
C TRP A 54 -40.44 6.81 -25.19
N SER A 55 -40.89 5.82 -25.96
CA SER A 55 -42.21 5.20 -25.79
C SER A 55 -42.05 3.69 -25.90
N ASP A 56 -42.46 2.98 -24.84
CA ASP A 56 -42.36 1.52 -24.72
C ASP A 56 -40.92 0.99 -24.90
N VAL A 57 -39.94 1.67 -24.31
CA VAL A 57 -38.52 1.27 -24.44
C VAL A 57 -38.18 0.23 -23.37
N GLY A 58 -37.44 -0.81 -23.79
CA GLY A 58 -36.73 -1.71 -22.88
C GLY A 58 -35.47 -1.02 -22.35
N LEU A 59 -35.47 -0.66 -21.07
CA LEU A 59 -34.34 -0.03 -20.40
C LEU A 59 -33.63 -1.04 -19.51
N THR A 60 -32.33 -1.22 -19.75
CA THR A 60 -31.46 -2.05 -18.92
C THR A 60 -30.39 -1.18 -18.26
N LEU A 61 -30.38 -1.17 -16.93
CA LEU A 61 -29.32 -0.52 -16.15
C LEU A 61 -28.24 -1.56 -15.87
N SER A 62 -27.01 -1.29 -16.30
CA SER A 62 -25.87 -2.18 -16.11
C SER A 62 -24.74 -1.47 -15.36
N THR A 63 -24.08 -2.20 -14.48
CA THR A 63 -22.84 -1.76 -13.82
C THR A 63 -21.61 -2.04 -14.67
N GLU A 64 -21.77 -2.74 -15.79
CA GLU A 64 -20.72 -2.94 -16.77
C GLU A 64 -20.45 -1.63 -17.51
N VAL A 65 -19.17 -1.30 -17.69
CA VAL A 65 -18.74 -0.16 -18.50
C VAL A 65 -18.34 -0.70 -19.86
N PRO A 66 -19.27 -0.79 -20.84
CA PRO A 66 -18.92 -1.26 -22.18
C PRO A 66 -17.87 -0.33 -22.79
N LEU A 67 -16.86 -0.91 -23.43
CA LEU A 67 -15.80 -0.13 -24.08
C LEU A 67 -16.37 0.61 -25.29
N SER A 68 -16.73 1.88 -25.12
CA SER A 68 -17.11 2.80 -26.19
C SER A 68 -16.11 3.94 -26.25
N PHE A 69 -15.66 4.32 -27.44
CA PHE A 69 -14.62 5.33 -27.63
C PHE A 69 -14.98 6.31 -28.75
N ARG A 70 -14.63 7.59 -28.55
CA ARG A 70 -14.61 8.57 -29.63
C ARG A 70 -13.29 8.45 -30.38
N PHE A 71 -13.35 8.15 -31.69
CA PHE A 71 -12.17 8.15 -32.55
C PHE A 71 -12.25 9.33 -33.53
N ASP A 72 -11.33 10.27 -33.41
CA ASP A 72 -11.27 11.41 -34.32
C ASP A 72 -10.73 10.99 -35.69
N VAL A 73 -11.66 10.76 -36.62
CA VAL A 73 -11.38 10.47 -38.03
C VAL A 73 -11.28 11.72 -38.90
N ARG A 74 -11.72 12.88 -38.39
CA ARG A 74 -11.85 14.11 -39.19
C ARG A 74 -10.56 14.91 -39.19
N THR A 75 -9.84 14.89 -38.08
CA THR A 75 -8.57 15.61 -37.98
C THR A 75 -7.53 14.93 -38.85
N ALA A 76 -7.13 15.62 -39.92
CA ALA A 76 -6.06 15.16 -40.79
C ALA A 76 -4.78 15.00 -39.98
N ARG A 77 -4.30 13.77 -39.84
CA ARG A 77 -3.01 13.50 -39.21
C ARG A 77 -1.91 13.86 -40.21
N VAL A 78 -1.26 15.00 -39.99
CA VAL A 78 -0.11 15.40 -40.79
C VAL A 78 1.14 14.89 -40.10
N ALA A 79 1.89 14.00 -40.77
CA ALA A 79 3.22 13.62 -40.32
C ALA A 79 4.11 14.86 -40.35
N ASN A 80 4.80 15.15 -39.25
CA ASN A 80 5.72 16.27 -39.18
C ASN A 80 6.91 15.97 -40.08
N ARG A 81 7.02 16.64 -41.24
CA ARG A 81 8.09 16.39 -42.21
C ARG A 81 9.25 17.33 -41.93
N PRO A 82 10.48 16.81 -41.74
CA PRO A 82 11.67 17.65 -41.68
C PRO A 82 11.78 18.45 -42.98
N ALA A 83 11.86 19.78 -42.86
CA ALA A 83 12.10 20.65 -43.99
C ALA A 83 13.61 20.73 -44.25
N PHE A 84 14.03 20.60 -45.51
CA PHE A 84 15.42 20.75 -45.93
C PHE A 84 15.57 22.02 -46.77
N GLY A 85 16.68 22.72 -46.58
CA GLY A 85 17.08 23.86 -47.38
C GLY A 85 17.55 23.42 -48.77
N PRO A 86 17.69 24.38 -49.71
CA PRO A 86 18.22 24.10 -51.06
C PRO A 86 19.64 23.51 -51.06
N ASP A 87 20.36 23.68 -49.96
CA ASP A 87 21.70 23.17 -49.68
C ASP A 87 21.70 21.73 -49.12
N GLY A 88 20.53 21.12 -48.93
CA GLY A 88 20.40 19.76 -48.40
C GLY A 88 20.50 19.67 -46.87
N HIS A 89 20.53 20.79 -46.16
CA HIS A 89 20.59 20.82 -44.69
C HIS A 89 19.21 21.03 -44.06
N LEU A 90 19.01 20.52 -42.85
CA LEU A 90 17.74 20.66 -42.13
C LEU A 90 17.44 22.12 -41.76
N ILE A 91 16.27 22.62 -42.15
CA ILE A 91 15.77 23.93 -41.73
C ILE A 91 15.37 23.84 -40.26
N ARG A 92 16.13 24.50 -39.39
CA ARG A 92 15.81 24.62 -37.97
C ARG A 92 14.89 25.83 -37.78
N GLN A 93 13.60 25.59 -37.53
CA GLN A 93 12.72 26.66 -37.02
C GLN A 93 13.31 27.19 -35.71
N ALA A 94 13.53 28.50 -35.62
CA ALA A 94 14.01 29.14 -34.40
C ALA A 94 12.92 29.04 -33.33
N LEU A 95 13.24 28.41 -32.20
CA LEU A 95 12.41 28.47 -31.01
C LEU A 95 12.42 29.91 -30.46
N PRO A 96 11.32 30.37 -29.81
CA PRO A 96 11.34 31.61 -29.05
C PRO A 96 12.53 31.63 -28.08
N SER A 97 13.16 32.80 -27.96
CA SER A 97 14.47 33.01 -27.31
C SER A 97 14.59 32.40 -25.92
N GLU A 98 13.49 32.29 -25.18
CA GLU A 98 13.41 31.84 -23.79
C GLU A 98 13.74 30.35 -23.60
N LEU A 99 13.49 29.48 -24.59
CA LEU A 99 13.80 28.04 -24.52
C LEU A 99 15.23 27.69 -24.99
N THR A 100 15.94 28.66 -25.57
CA THR A 100 17.22 28.42 -26.25
C THR A 100 18.39 28.18 -25.29
N ASN A 101 18.29 28.62 -24.03
CA ASN A 101 19.41 28.53 -23.08
C ASN A 101 19.50 27.17 -22.39
N VAL A 102 18.39 26.45 -22.22
CA VAL A 102 18.36 25.14 -21.53
C VAL A 102 18.84 24.00 -22.44
N LEU A 103 18.58 24.08 -23.75
CA LEU A 103 18.91 23.01 -24.70
C LEU A 103 20.37 23.03 -25.19
N ARG A 104 21.10 24.14 -25.02
CA ARG A 104 22.52 24.23 -25.47
C ARG A 104 23.48 23.42 -24.60
N GLN A 105 23.14 23.13 -23.35
CA GLN A 105 24.06 22.42 -22.44
C GLN A 105 24.19 20.92 -22.72
N ASN A 106 23.26 20.29 -23.45
CA ASN A 106 23.19 18.82 -23.58
C ASN A 106 23.30 18.28 -25.02
N ALA A 107 23.67 19.09 -26.02
CA ALA A 107 23.66 18.68 -27.42
C ALA A 107 25.08 18.53 -28.01
N VAL A 108 25.87 17.60 -27.49
CA VAL A 108 27.09 17.13 -28.17
C VAL A 108 26.83 15.72 -28.70
N GLY A 109 26.69 15.58 -30.02
CA GLY A 109 26.77 14.27 -30.70
C GLY A 109 25.61 13.82 -31.62
N ALA A 110 24.55 14.61 -31.82
CA ALA A 110 23.45 14.19 -32.70
C ALA A 110 23.66 14.63 -34.16
N ASN A 111 23.84 13.68 -35.08
CA ASN A 111 23.89 13.95 -36.53
C ASN A 111 22.52 14.43 -37.07
N GLU A 112 22.52 15.11 -38.22
CA GLU A 112 21.31 15.72 -38.80
C GLU A 112 20.20 14.68 -39.06
N ILE A 113 20.59 13.46 -39.44
CA ILE A 113 19.66 12.35 -39.71
C ILE A 113 18.89 11.95 -38.45
N ASN A 114 19.54 11.85 -37.29
CA ASN A 114 18.91 11.48 -36.02
C ASN A 114 17.93 12.58 -35.55
N GLN A 115 18.25 13.84 -35.80
CA GLN A 115 17.35 14.97 -35.47
C GLN A 115 16.12 15.02 -36.38
N ALA A 116 16.26 14.68 -37.66
CA ALA A 116 15.14 14.53 -38.59
C ALA A 116 14.16 13.43 -38.16
N TYR A 117 14.71 12.27 -37.76
CA TYR A 117 13.91 11.12 -37.30
C TYR A 117 13.15 11.41 -36.00
N GLY A 118 13.79 12.03 -35.00
CA GLY A 118 13.14 12.38 -33.74
C GLY A 118 11.99 13.36 -33.89
N ARG A 119 12.10 14.34 -34.81
CA ARG A 119 11.02 15.30 -35.09
C ARG A 119 9.85 14.70 -35.87
N ALA A 120 10.11 13.71 -36.73
CA ALA A 120 9.06 13.00 -37.46
C ALA A 120 8.17 12.14 -36.56
N GLN A 121 8.66 11.79 -35.36
CA GLN A 121 7.94 10.99 -34.36
C GLN A 121 7.27 11.82 -33.25
N ALA A 122 7.54 13.13 -33.17
CA ALA A 122 6.89 14.02 -32.20
C ALA A 122 5.39 14.16 -32.51
N GLY A 123 4.55 13.50 -31.70
CA GLY A 123 3.09 13.48 -31.85
C GLY A 123 2.47 12.11 -32.12
N GLN A 124 3.26 11.02 -32.13
CA GLN A 124 2.70 9.66 -32.05
C GLN A 124 2.38 9.30 -30.59
N PRO A 125 1.28 8.57 -30.31
CA PRO A 125 1.10 7.96 -28.99
C PRO A 125 2.30 7.06 -28.68
N GLU A 126 2.88 7.22 -27.49
CA GLU A 126 3.98 6.39 -26.98
C GLU A 126 3.51 4.93 -26.87
N MET A 127 3.63 4.14 -27.94
CA MET A 127 3.73 2.68 -27.89
C MET A 127 4.14 2.14 -29.25
N SER A 128 5.44 2.21 -29.56
CA SER A 128 6.08 1.26 -30.48
C SER A 128 7.60 1.25 -30.25
N ASN A 129 8.03 0.65 -29.14
CA ASN A 129 9.46 0.47 -28.82
C ASN A 129 10.03 -0.77 -29.52
N ARG A 130 9.78 -0.97 -30.83
CA ARG A 130 10.25 -2.18 -31.53
C ARG A 130 11.00 -1.97 -32.84
N ALA A 131 11.66 -0.83 -33.02
CA ALA A 131 12.71 -0.73 -34.02
C ALA A 131 13.82 0.21 -33.56
N GLY A 132 14.99 -0.36 -33.23
CA GLY A 132 16.24 0.38 -33.00
C GLY A 132 16.75 0.40 -31.56
N ARG A 133 16.92 -0.78 -30.92
CA ARG A 133 17.71 -0.89 -29.69
C ARG A 133 19.20 -0.77 -30.04
N LEU A 134 19.81 0.39 -29.80
CA LEU A 134 21.26 0.50 -29.64
C LEU A 134 21.64 -0.20 -28.32
N VAL A 135 22.69 -1.00 -28.37
CA VAL A 135 23.27 -1.71 -27.23
C VAL A 135 24.12 -0.72 -26.44
N GLY A 136 23.86 -0.63 -25.14
CA GLY A 136 24.77 -0.02 -24.15
C GLY A 136 24.36 1.37 -23.66
N GLU A 137 23.39 1.44 -22.76
CA GLU A 137 23.32 2.48 -21.72
C GLU A 137 22.33 2.02 -20.62
N ASP A 138 22.77 2.07 -19.37
CA ASP A 138 22.00 1.64 -18.20
C ASP A 138 20.77 2.52 -17.96
N PRO A 139 19.62 1.96 -17.54
CA PRO A 139 18.44 2.76 -17.22
C PRO A 139 18.62 3.42 -15.85
N SER A 140 18.93 4.71 -15.83
CA SER A 140 18.61 5.54 -14.66
C SER A 140 17.08 5.71 -14.56
N PRO A 141 16.48 5.56 -13.36
CA PRO A 141 15.04 5.67 -13.20
C PRO A 141 14.60 7.15 -13.20
N VAL A 142 13.66 7.48 -14.08
CA VAL A 142 12.99 8.79 -14.08
C VAL A 142 11.86 8.75 -13.02
N PRO A 143 11.76 9.74 -12.11
CA PRO A 143 10.65 9.82 -11.17
C PRO A 143 9.37 10.24 -11.89
N ALA A 144 8.26 9.58 -11.58
CA ALA A 144 6.94 9.92 -12.11
C ALA A 144 6.47 11.30 -11.63
N PRO A 145 5.79 12.10 -12.49
CA PRO A 145 5.20 13.36 -12.08
C PRO A 145 3.95 13.11 -11.20
N THR A 146 3.99 13.65 -9.98
CA THR A 146 2.83 13.79 -9.10
C THR A 146 1.92 14.89 -9.61
N ASN A 147 0.86 14.53 -10.34
CA ASN A 147 -0.25 15.44 -10.59
C ASN A 147 -1.31 15.25 -9.50
N GLY A 148 -1.38 16.25 -8.61
CA GLY A 148 -2.50 16.44 -7.71
C GLY A 148 -3.77 16.75 -8.48
N GLY A 149 -4.80 15.96 -8.23
CA GLY A 149 -6.14 16.15 -8.76
C GLY A 149 -7.13 15.51 -7.81
N VAL A 150 -7.87 16.37 -7.10
CA VAL A 150 -9.11 16.11 -6.35
C VAL A 150 -9.10 14.93 -5.37
N SER A 151 -8.64 15.25 -4.16
CA SER A 151 -9.07 14.63 -2.90
C SER A 151 -10.60 14.65 -2.80
N ASN A 152 -11.25 13.55 -3.21
CA ASN A 152 -12.60 13.14 -2.77
C ASN A 152 -12.87 11.64 -3.03
N ALA A 153 -11.82 10.83 -3.23
CA ALA A 153 -11.91 9.37 -3.37
C ALA A 153 -11.68 8.65 -2.03
N LEU A 154 -12.19 9.21 -0.93
CA LEU A 154 -11.79 8.77 0.40
C LEU A 154 -12.70 7.70 1.04
N LEU A 155 -13.82 7.33 0.42
CA LEU A 155 -14.75 6.38 1.05
C LEU A 155 -15.35 5.32 0.12
N ALA A 156 -15.02 5.33 -1.18
CA ALA A 156 -15.39 4.21 -2.03
C ALA A 156 -14.29 3.18 -1.91
N PHE A 157 -14.61 1.99 -1.40
CA PHE A 157 -14.26 0.71 -1.98
C PHE A 157 -14.61 -0.33 -0.89
N GLU A 158 -15.65 -1.12 -1.03
CA GLU A 158 -15.83 -2.38 -0.30
C GLU A 158 -16.18 -3.41 -1.38
N GLU A 159 -15.45 -4.52 -1.37
CA GLU A 159 -15.45 -5.60 -2.38
C GLU A 159 -15.00 -5.24 -3.81
N ARG A 160 -14.07 -6.06 -4.34
CA ARG A 160 -14.08 -6.30 -5.79
C ARG A 160 -15.38 -7.06 -6.05
N PRO A 161 -16.20 -6.67 -7.03
CA PRO A 161 -17.32 -7.51 -7.41
C PRO A 161 -16.77 -8.90 -7.72
N SER A 162 -17.25 -9.92 -7.00
CA SER A 162 -17.29 -11.25 -7.58
C SER A 162 -17.98 -11.10 -8.93
N SER A 163 -17.45 -11.77 -9.94
CA SER A 163 -17.86 -11.75 -11.34
C SER A 163 -19.32 -12.17 -11.56
N SER A 164 -20.28 -11.40 -11.04
CA SER A 164 -21.65 -11.40 -11.53
C SER A 164 -21.68 -10.40 -12.69
N GLU A 165 -21.44 -10.92 -13.90
CA GLU A 165 -22.01 -10.31 -15.10
C GLU A 165 -23.51 -10.16 -14.85
N GLY A 166 -24.08 -8.98 -15.03
CA GLY A 166 -25.48 -8.78 -14.68
C GLY A 166 -25.98 -7.35 -14.79
N ALA A 167 -26.97 -7.17 -15.65
CA ALA A 167 -27.88 -6.04 -15.56
C ALA A 167 -28.47 -5.94 -14.14
N PHE A 168 -28.42 -4.77 -13.54
CA PHE A 168 -28.93 -4.52 -12.19
C PHE A 168 -30.45 -4.31 -12.21
N ALA A 169 -31.02 -3.77 -13.29
CA ALA A 169 -32.46 -3.65 -13.48
C ALA A 169 -32.83 -3.70 -14.97
N GLU A 170 -33.89 -4.43 -15.29
CA GLU A 170 -34.52 -4.43 -16.61
C GLU A 170 -35.96 -3.95 -16.45
N MET A 171 -36.33 -2.92 -17.21
CA MET A 171 -37.66 -2.35 -17.23
C MET A 171 -38.17 -2.38 -18.67
N HIS A 172 -39.35 -2.96 -18.86
CA HIS A 172 -40.09 -2.89 -20.12
C HIS A 172 -41.14 -1.80 -20.03
N GLY A 173 -41.46 -1.14 -21.15
CA GLY A 173 -42.49 -0.12 -21.16
C GLY A 173 -42.08 1.23 -20.56
N PHE A 174 -40.78 1.58 -20.61
CA PHE A 174 -40.32 2.85 -20.04
C PHE A 174 -40.57 4.01 -21.01
N ASP A 175 -41.35 4.99 -20.54
CA ASP A 175 -41.67 6.21 -21.26
C ASP A 175 -40.94 7.40 -20.64
N LEU A 176 -40.27 8.22 -21.48
CA LEU A 176 -39.57 9.42 -21.02
C LEU A 176 -39.52 10.47 -22.13
N GLY A 177 -39.98 11.69 -21.83
CA GLY A 177 -39.95 12.80 -22.77
C GLY A 177 -38.52 13.18 -23.17
N GLY A 178 -38.40 13.86 -24.31
CA GLY A 178 -37.12 14.42 -24.74
C GLY A 178 -36.66 15.52 -23.79
N HIS A 179 -35.38 15.50 -23.40
CA HIS A 179 -34.78 16.41 -22.42
C HIS A 179 -35.35 16.32 -21.00
N GLU A 180 -36.00 15.21 -20.65
CA GLU A 180 -36.52 14.94 -19.30
C GLU A 180 -35.64 13.97 -18.53
N SER A 181 -35.82 13.96 -17.20
CA SER A 181 -35.18 13.00 -16.28
C SER A 181 -36.26 12.11 -15.65
N GLY A 182 -36.04 10.80 -15.70
CA GLY A 182 -36.87 9.80 -15.05
C GLY A 182 -36.18 9.19 -13.84
N LEU A 183 -36.97 8.71 -12.89
CA LEU A 183 -36.50 7.90 -11.76
C LEU A 183 -36.91 6.46 -11.99
N VAL A 184 -35.91 5.57 -12.04
CA VAL A 184 -36.12 4.13 -12.24
C VAL A 184 -35.76 3.42 -10.94
N PRO A 185 -36.74 2.86 -10.20
CA PRO A 185 -36.43 2.06 -9.03
C PRO A 185 -35.74 0.78 -9.44
N PHE A 186 -34.65 0.45 -8.75
CA PHE A 186 -33.91 -0.78 -8.98
C PHE A 186 -33.81 -1.66 -7.73
N VAL A 187 -34.05 -1.09 -6.55
CA VAL A 187 -34.22 -1.82 -5.30
C VAL A 187 -35.28 -1.10 -4.47
N ASP A 188 -36.24 -1.85 -3.96
CA ASP A 188 -37.30 -1.33 -3.08
C ASP A 188 -37.77 -2.48 -2.18
N THR A 189 -37.07 -2.68 -1.07
CA THR A 189 -37.31 -3.84 -0.20
C THR A 189 -36.79 -3.64 1.21
N ASN A 190 -37.27 -4.45 2.15
CA ASN A 190 -36.77 -4.50 3.52
C ASN A 190 -35.61 -5.48 3.63
N THR A 191 -34.62 -5.11 4.42
CA THR A 191 -33.45 -5.93 4.74
C THR A 191 -33.12 -5.85 6.23
N GLN A 192 -32.22 -6.72 6.68
CA GLN A 192 -31.66 -6.64 8.03
C GLN A 192 -30.75 -5.42 8.14
N GLY A 193 -30.94 -4.62 9.19
CA GLY A 193 -30.10 -3.46 9.43
C GLY A 193 -30.53 -2.66 10.64
N ARG A 194 -29.68 -1.72 11.07
CA ARG A 194 -29.91 -0.92 12.27
C ARG A 194 -29.05 0.32 12.29
N MET A 195 -29.38 1.25 13.19
CA MET A 195 -28.47 2.30 13.59
C MET A 195 -27.29 1.71 14.36
N ALA A 196 -26.08 2.17 14.05
CA ALA A 196 -24.85 1.74 14.71
C ALA A 196 -23.88 2.92 14.87
N LEU A 197 -22.86 2.74 15.70
CA LEU A 197 -21.65 3.55 15.69
C LEU A 197 -20.55 2.78 14.96
N LEU A 198 -19.79 3.47 14.13
CA LEU A 198 -18.68 2.92 13.37
C LEU A 198 -17.42 3.75 13.63
N PHE A 199 -16.43 3.14 14.29
CA PHE A 199 -15.07 3.65 14.31
C PHE A 199 -14.28 3.04 13.14
N LYS A 200 -14.04 3.84 12.11
CA LYS A 200 -13.18 3.49 10.98
C LYS A 200 -12.31 4.70 10.66
N PRO A 201 -11.07 4.76 11.16
CA PRO A 201 -10.19 5.87 10.88
C PRO A 201 -9.85 5.87 9.38
N ALA A 202 -10.46 6.80 8.65
CA ALA A 202 -10.12 7.15 7.27
C ALA A 202 -9.56 8.57 7.25
N GLN A 203 -8.92 9.02 6.17
CA GLN A 203 -8.33 10.38 6.10
C GLN A 203 -9.38 11.53 6.04
N GLY A 204 -10.60 11.32 6.57
CA GLY A 204 -11.82 12.11 6.37
C GLY A 204 -11.92 13.33 7.30
N GLY A 205 -10.81 13.67 7.96
CA GLY A 205 -10.66 14.81 8.84
C GLY A 205 -10.05 14.40 10.20
N PRO A 206 -9.31 15.30 10.89
CA PRO A 206 -8.59 14.97 12.13
C PRO A 206 -9.47 14.36 13.23
N LEU A 207 -10.75 14.76 13.29
CA LEU A 207 -11.68 14.29 14.32
C LEU A 207 -12.14 12.83 14.15
N SER A 208 -12.08 12.29 12.93
CA SER A 208 -12.47 10.90 12.66
C SER A 208 -11.42 9.87 13.11
N ALA A 209 -10.23 10.35 13.48
CA ALA A 209 -9.18 9.51 14.05
C ALA A 209 -9.47 9.12 15.51
N GLU A 210 -10.31 9.89 16.21
CA GLU A 210 -10.57 9.70 17.65
C GLU A 210 -12.05 9.46 17.96
N HIS A 211 -12.96 9.76 17.02
CA HIS A 211 -14.40 9.68 17.25
C HIS A 211 -15.09 8.80 16.19
N PRO A 212 -15.99 7.89 16.59
CA PRO A 212 -16.76 7.09 15.65
C PRO A 212 -17.81 7.93 14.91
N TYR A 213 -18.25 7.42 13.77
CA TYR A 213 -19.41 7.92 13.05
C TYR A 213 -20.69 7.24 13.53
N ARG A 214 -21.79 7.98 13.59
CA ARG A 214 -23.13 7.40 13.51
C ARG A 214 -23.35 6.91 12.08
N ALA A 215 -23.75 5.66 11.95
CA ALA A 215 -23.93 4.99 10.67
C ALA A 215 -25.20 4.13 10.67
N VAL A 216 -25.69 3.82 9.48
CA VAL A 216 -26.65 2.73 9.27
C VAL A 216 -25.88 1.50 8.81
N LEU A 217 -25.99 0.42 9.57
CA LEU A 217 -25.55 -0.91 9.14
C LEU A 217 -26.73 -1.57 8.42
N PHE A 218 -26.54 -2.05 7.21
CA PHE A 218 -27.54 -2.84 6.50
C PHE A 218 -26.89 -3.93 5.65
N ARG A 219 -27.66 -4.96 5.32
CA ARG A 219 -27.25 -5.99 4.37
C ARG A 219 -27.84 -5.70 3.00
N ASN A 220 -27.04 -5.70 1.94
CA ASN A 220 -27.54 -5.56 0.56
C ASN A 220 -28.57 -6.66 0.27
N PRO A 221 -29.85 -6.32 0.03
CA PRO A 221 -30.90 -7.31 -0.19
C PRO A 221 -30.96 -7.86 -1.62
N SER A 222 -30.19 -7.27 -2.55
CA SER A 222 -30.20 -7.66 -3.95
C SER A 222 -29.12 -8.71 -4.27
N ASP A 223 -29.34 -9.45 -5.35
CA ASP A 223 -28.39 -10.41 -5.91
C ASP A 223 -27.30 -9.74 -6.78
N ALA A 224 -27.33 -8.40 -6.86
CA ALA A 224 -26.40 -7.59 -7.64
C ALA A 224 -25.68 -6.57 -6.73
N PRO A 225 -24.50 -6.05 -7.13
CA PRO A 225 -23.79 -5.06 -6.33
C PRO A 225 -24.49 -3.69 -6.39
N LEU A 226 -24.79 -3.10 -5.22
CA LEU A 226 -25.23 -1.70 -5.15
C LEU A 226 -24.06 -0.79 -5.51
N VAL A 227 -24.28 0.16 -6.42
CA VAL A 227 -23.24 1.09 -6.88
C VAL A 227 -23.07 2.28 -5.95
N THR A 228 -21.92 2.94 -6.02
CA THR A 228 -21.62 4.15 -5.23
C THR A 228 -22.62 5.27 -5.52
N GLY A 229 -23.18 5.88 -4.48
CA GLY A 229 -24.15 6.97 -4.62
C GLY A 229 -24.48 7.69 -3.31
N PRO A 230 -25.13 8.86 -3.38
CA PRO A 230 -25.66 9.55 -2.20
C PRO A 230 -26.78 8.75 -1.55
N VAL A 231 -26.89 8.86 -0.22
CA VAL A 231 -27.86 8.16 0.60
C VAL A 231 -28.52 9.14 1.56
N SER A 232 -29.84 9.26 1.51
CA SER A 232 -30.60 9.98 2.54
C SER A 232 -31.13 9.00 3.58
N ILE A 233 -30.95 9.33 4.87
CA ILE A 233 -31.22 8.40 5.97
C ILE A 233 -32.34 8.94 6.86
N PHE A 234 -33.27 8.04 7.18
CA PHE A 234 -34.42 8.28 8.04
C PHE A 234 -34.46 7.27 9.18
N ALA A 235 -34.84 7.71 10.37
CA ALA A 235 -35.22 6.86 11.49
C ALA A 235 -36.74 6.99 11.66
N GLY A 236 -37.48 5.97 11.24
CA GLY A 236 -38.93 6.08 11.05
C GLY A 236 -39.28 7.20 10.05
N ASP A 237 -40.02 8.20 10.48
CA ASP A 237 -40.44 9.36 9.68
C ASP A 237 -39.44 10.54 9.73
N ARG A 238 -38.43 10.46 10.59
CA ARG A 238 -37.51 11.58 10.85
C ARG A 238 -36.22 11.47 10.03
N PHE A 239 -35.92 12.52 9.26
CA PHE A 239 -34.62 12.67 8.60
C PHE A 239 -33.49 12.84 9.64
N VAL A 240 -32.41 12.06 9.50
CA VAL A 240 -31.27 12.10 10.44
C VAL A 240 -29.97 12.57 9.82
N GLY A 241 -29.86 12.54 8.49
CA GLY A 241 -28.67 13.00 7.76
C GLY A 241 -28.53 12.36 6.39
N ASP A 242 -27.51 12.82 5.68
CA ASP A 242 -27.08 12.27 4.41
C ASP A 242 -25.73 11.57 4.56
N GLY A 243 -25.50 10.56 3.73
CA GLY A 243 -24.24 9.85 3.61
C GLY A 243 -23.93 9.55 2.15
N VAL A 244 -22.79 8.91 1.94
CA VAL A 244 -22.40 8.36 0.64
C VAL A 244 -22.03 6.91 0.86
N THR A 245 -22.61 6.02 0.06
CA THR A 245 -22.22 4.60 0.07
C THR A 245 -21.17 4.36 -1.00
N GLY A 246 -20.21 3.49 -0.71
CA GLY A 246 -19.39 2.86 -1.75
C GLY A 246 -20.19 1.77 -2.48
N THR A 247 -19.52 1.05 -3.38
CA THR A 247 -20.08 -0.17 -3.95
C THR A 247 -20.22 -1.23 -2.84
N VAL A 248 -21.34 -1.96 -2.83
CA VAL A 248 -21.66 -3.02 -1.84
C VAL A 248 -22.01 -4.28 -2.60
N ALA A 249 -21.27 -5.39 -2.46
CA ALA A 249 -21.61 -6.59 -3.21
C ALA A 249 -22.94 -7.21 -2.79
N ALA A 250 -23.45 -8.12 -3.61
CA ALA A 250 -24.68 -8.86 -3.36
C ALA A 250 -24.62 -9.55 -1.99
N GLY A 251 -25.63 -9.33 -1.15
CA GLY A 251 -25.71 -9.95 0.18
C GLY A 251 -24.66 -9.49 1.21
N ALA A 252 -23.78 -8.54 0.89
CA ALA A 252 -22.77 -8.03 1.79
C ALA A 252 -23.34 -7.02 2.80
N HIS A 253 -22.64 -6.82 3.92
CA HIS A 253 -22.96 -5.78 4.89
C HIS A 253 -22.26 -4.49 4.51
N ALA A 254 -22.93 -3.36 4.71
CA ALA A 254 -22.35 -2.03 4.50
C ALA A 254 -22.72 -1.08 5.64
N PHE A 255 -21.83 -0.13 5.90
CA PHE A 255 -22.07 0.97 6.81
C PHE A 255 -22.16 2.28 6.04
N VAL A 256 -23.24 3.04 6.26
CA VAL A 256 -23.39 4.38 5.71
C VAL A 256 -23.25 5.42 6.82
N PRO A 257 -22.07 6.04 7.01
CA PRO A 257 -21.87 7.08 8.01
C PRO A 257 -22.59 8.37 7.61
N TYR A 258 -23.17 9.06 8.59
CA TYR A 258 -23.95 10.28 8.35
C TYR A 258 -23.71 11.41 9.37
N ALA A 259 -23.12 11.11 10.53
CA ALA A 259 -22.76 12.10 11.54
C ALA A 259 -21.59 11.62 12.39
N LEU A 260 -20.87 12.52 13.05
CA LEU A 260 -19.81 12.16 14.01
C LEU A 260 -20.38 12.06 15.42
N GLU A 261 -20.03 11.01 16.17
CA GLU A 261 -20.39 10.83 17.58
C GLU A 261 -19.26 11.30 18.48
N ARG A 262 -19.40 12.50 19.06
CA ARG A 262 -18.34 13.14 19.86
C ARG A 262 -18.31 12.68 21.31
N ALA A 263 -19.37 12.03 21.79
CA ALA A 263 -19.41 11.52 23.16
C ALA A 263 -18.64 10.21 23.35
N VAL A 264 -18.13 9.62 22.26
CA VAL A 264 -17.30 8.41 22.28
C VAL A 264 -15.91 8.78 21.77
N HIS A 265 -14.89 8.39 22.52
CA HIS A 265 -13.49 8.49 22.14
C HIS A 265 -12.91 7.09 21.97
N VAL A 266 -12.12 6.90 20.92
CA VAL A 266 -11.44 5.64 20.63
C VAL A 266 -9.97 5.92 20.38
N ALA A 267 -9.10 5.30 21.17
CA ALA A 267 -7.68 5.22 20.91
C ALA A 267 -7.36 3.87 20.26
N GLU A 268 -6.79 3.89 19.06
CA GLU A 268 -6.31 2.71 18.36
C GLU A 268 -4.80 2.57 18.51
N GLU A 269 -4.36 1.41 18.98
CA GLU A 269 -2.97 0.99 18.95
C GLU A 269 -2.85 -0.27 18.08
N THR A 270 -1.95 -0.23 17.10
CA THR A 270 -1.57 -1.41 16.33
C THR A 270 -0.12 -1.74 16.62
N ALA A 271 0.12 -2.97 17.07
CA ALA A 271 1.46 -3.48 17.33
C ALA A 271 1.70 -4.74 16.51
N GLN A 272 2.83 -4.81 15.82
CA GLN A 272 3.29 -6.04 15.20
C GLN A 272 4.31 -6.70 16.11
N VAL A 273 4.03 -7.93 16.51
CA VAL A 273 4.88 -8.72 17.41
C VAL A 273 5.21 -10.02 16.71
N GLU A 274 6.50 -10.35 16.63
CA GLU A 274 6.91 -11.72 16.34
C GLU A 274 6.77 -12.53 17.62
N ASP A 275 5.73 -13.34 17.69
CA ASP A 275 5.22 -13.99 18.91
C ASP A 275 5.91 -15.34 19.16
N GLU A 276 6.30 -16.05 18.09
CA GLU A 276 6.99 -17.33 18.23
C GLU A 276 7.96 -17.58 17.07
N VAL A 277 9.21 -17.89 17.43
CA VAL A 277 10.23 -18.39 16.52
C VAL A 277 10.55 -19.81 16.95
N ARG A 278 10.12 -20.80 16.16
CA ARG A 278 10.30 -22.21 16.51
C ARG A 278 11.12 -22.93 15.47
N GLY A 279 12.24 -23.54 15.90
CA GLY A 279 12.95 -24.53 15.10
C GLY A 279 12.10 -25.80 14.98
N THR A 280 11.89 -26.28 13.76
CA THR A 280 11.06 -27.47 13.50
C THR A 280 11.89 -28.64 12.98
N GLN A 281 12.88 -28.37 12.14
CA GLN A 281 13.74 -29.38 11.53
C GLN A 281 15.14 -28.81 11.30
N LEU A 282 16.17 -29.64 11.46
CA LEU A 282 17.56 -29.32 11.15
C LEU A 282 18.11 -30.42 10.26
N ASN A 283 18.53 -30.09 9.03
CA ASN A 283 19.19 -31.04 8.14
C ASN A 283 20.50 -30.45 7.62
N GLY A 284 21.65 -31.01 8.01
CA GLY A 284 22.97 -30.66 7.46
C GLY A 284 23.31 -29.17 7.56
N GLY A 285 22.97 -28.53 8.69
CA GLY A 285 23.16 -27.09 8.92
C GLY A 285 22.03 -26.17 8.45
N MET A 286 21.01 -26.72 7.79
CA MET A 286 19.82 -25.99 7.36
C MET A 286 18.71 -26.12 8.41
N LEU A 287 18.41 -25.03 9.10
CA LEU A 287 17.32 -24.96 10.06
C LEU A 287 16.03 -24.52 9.36
N THR A 288 14.97 -25.31 9.51
CA THR A 288 13.62 -24.90 9.16
C THR A 288 12.99 -24.24 10.38
N VAL A 289 12.65 -22.96 10.24
CA VAL A 289 12.06 -22.13 11.29
C VAL A 289 10.61 -21.84 10.92
N GLU A 290 9.70 -22.08 11.85
CA GLU A 290 8.35 -21.58 11.79
C GLU A 290 8.27 -20.26 12.56
N LEU A 291 7.95 -19.19 11.85
CA LEU A 291 7.73 -17.87 12.39
C LEU A 291 6.23 -17.62 12.53
N ARG A 292 5.81 -17.22 13.73
CA ARG A 292 4.48 -16.67 13.98
C ARG A 292 4.60 -15.16 14.15
N ALA A 293 4.17 -14.42 13.13
CA ALA A 293 3.94 -12.99 13.25
C ALA A 293 2.49 -12.76 13.69
N VAL A 294 2.30 -11.86 14.66
CA VAL A 294 0.99 -11.45 15.16
C VAL A 294 0.88 -9.93 15.01
N THR A 295 -0.16 -9.48 14.34
CA THR A 295 -0.57 -8.08 14.35
C THR A 295 -1.71 -7.93 15.33
N ARG A 296 -1.46 -7.22 16.43
CA ARG A 296 -2.43 -6.95 17.48
C ARG A 296 -3.02 -5.56 17.29
N HIS A 297 -4.34 -5.50 17.13
CA HIS A 297 -5.12 -4.27 17.21
C HIS A 297 -5.71 -4.18 18.60
N ARG A 298 -5.53 -3.03 19.26
CA ARG A 298 -6.15 -2.69 20.53
C ARG A 298 -6.92 -1.38 20.36
N PHE A 299 -8.19 -1.41 20.74
CA PHE A 299 -9.05 -0.24 20.76
C PHE A 299 -9.47 0.01 22.20
N ASP A 300 -9.01 1.12 22.78
CA ASP A 300 -9.46 1.60 24.07
C ASP A 300 -10.55 2.65 23.84
N ILE A 301 -11.74 2.37 24.37
CA ILE A 301 -12.97 3.11 24.07
C ILE A 301 -13.47 3.70 25.38
N THR A 302 -13.73 5.01 25.36
CA THR A 302 -14.37 5.72 26.48
C THR A 302 -15.59 6.48 25.98
N SER A 303 -16.65 6.50 26.77
CA SER A 303 -17.85 7.28 26.47
C SER A 303 -18.32 8.08 27.67
N THR A 304 -18.76 9.31 27.41
CA THR A 304 -19.35 10.20 28.40
C THR A 304 -20.86 9.98 28.59
N GLN A 305 -21.48 9.08 27.81
CA GLN A 305 -22.90 8.76 27.88
C GLN A 305 -23.15 7.26 27.67
N ALA A 306 -24.32 6.78 28.09
CA ALA A 306 -24.76 5.42 27.77
C ALA A 306 -25.04 5.30 26.26
N LEU A 307 -24.59 4.20 25.65
CA LEU A 307 -24.86 3.94 24.24
C LEU A 307 -26.22 3.27 24.08
N ASP A 308 -27.05 3.82 23.20
CA ASP A 308 -28.36 3.31 22.79
C ASP A 308 -28.29 2.39 21.56
N ARG A 309 -27.08 2.17 21.02
CA ARG A 309 -26.84 1.46 19.75
C ARG A 309 -25.49 0.74 19.77
N PRO A 310 -25.32 -0.33 18.98
CA PRO A 310 -24.06 -1.07 18.94
C PRO A 310 -22.93 -0.24 18.33
N LEU A 311 -21.73 -0.37 18.91
CA LEU A 311 -20.49 0.21 18.38
C LEU A 311 -19.67 -0.87 17.69
N TYR A 312 -19.17 -0.56 16.50
CA TYR A 312 -18.24 -1.39 15.74
C TYR A 312 -16.92 -0.64 15.56
N VAL A 313 -15.80 -1.33 15.82
CA VAL A 313 -14.45 -0.84 15.51
C VAL A 313 -13.89 -1.61 14.31
N TYR A 314 -13.25 -0.90 13.39
CA TYR A 314 -12.70 -1.49 12.17
C TYR A 314 -11.22 -1.82 12.33
N ALA A 315 -10.85 -3.08 12.10
CA ALA A 315 -9.47 -3.51 11.96
C ALA A 315 -9.18 -3.88 10.49
N ALA A 316 -8.20 -3.22 9.87
CA ALA A 316 -7.83 -3.51 8.49
C ALA A 316 -7.22 -4.91 8.35
N ALA A 317 -7.61 -5.66 7.31
CA ALA A 317 -7.00 -6.94 7.00
C ALA A 317 -5.55 -6.74 6.55
N VAL A 318 -4.63 -7.50 7.14
CA VAL A 318 -3.21 -7.46 6.77
C VAL A 318 -2.95 -8.59 5.78
N GLU A 319 -2.25 -8.28 4.69
CA GLU A 319 -1.98 -9.25 3.63
C GLU A 319 -1.23 -10.49 4.15
N GLY A 320 -1.82 -11.66 3.93
CA GLY A 320 -1.30 -12.95 4.38
C GLY A 320 -1.47 -13.24 5.87
N PHE A 321 -2.18 -12.38 6.62
CA PHE A 321 -2.59 -12.68 7.99
C PHE A 321 -4.06 -13.09 8.03
N GLU A 322 -4.37 -14.04 8.91
CA GLU A 322 -5.71 -14.54 9.17
C GLU A 322 -6.14 -14.17 10.60
N PRO A 323 -7.44 -13.98 10.87
CA PRO A 323 -7.91 -13.67 12.21
C PRO A 323 -7.61 -14.85 13.13
N ARG A 324 -6.99 -14.61 14.30
CA ARG A 324 -6.76 -15.66 15.31
C ARG A 324 -8.08 -16.26 15.78
N GLU A 325 -9.04 -15.37 16.03
CA GLU A 325 -10.40 -15.66 16.46
C GLU A 325 -11.30 -14.49 16.04
N LEU A 326 -12.52 -14.79 15.62
CA LEU A 326 -13.52 -13.77 15.29
C LEU A 326 -14.54 -13.67 16.44
N PRO A 327 -14.67 -12.51 17.10
CA PRO A 327 -15.65 -12.36 18.16
C PRO A 327 -17.08 -12.52 17.61
N THR A 328 -18.00 -12.99 18.45
CA THR A 328 -19.40 -13.17 18.05
C THR A 328 -20.01 -11.83 17.60
N GLY A 329 -20.65 -11.82 16.43
CA GLY A 329 -21.21 -10.61 15.84
C GLY A 329 -20.21 -9.76 15.05
N ALA A 330 -18.96 -10.20 14.89
CA ALA A 330 -18.01 -9.60 13.96
C ALA A 330 -18.47 -9.77 12.51
N ILE A 331 -18.24 -8.74 11.71
CA ILE A 331 -18.52 -8.75 10.27
C ILE A 331 -17.18 -8.78 9.54
N GLN A 332 -16.92 -9.87 8.82
CA GLN A 332 -15.72 -10.01 8.00
C GLN A 332 -15.99 -9.52 6.57
N THR A 333 -15.06 -8.73 6.05
CA THR A 333 -15.04 -8.28 4.65
C THR A 333 -13.66 -8.56 4.05
N THR A 334 -13.53 -8.40 2.73
CA THR A 334 -12.23 -8.56 2.03
C THR A 334 -11.16 -7.56 2.52
N ARG A 335 -11.57 -6.41 3.06
CA ARG A 335 -10.67 -5.31 3.46
C ARG A 335 -10.27 -5.35 4.93
N GLY A 336 -11.05 -6.04 5.76
CA GLY A 336 -10.92 -5.98 7.21
C GLY A 336 -12.13 -6.52 7.94
N TYR A 337 -12.14 -6.26 9.24
CA TYR A 337 -13.05 -6.85 10.20
C TYR A 337 -13.72 -5.73 10.99
N PHE A 338 -15.05 -5.75 11.06
CA PHE A 338 -15.81 -4.88 11.96
C PHE A 338 -16.12 -5.65 13.23
N LEU A 339 -15.55 -5.21 14.34
CA LEU A 339 -15.59 -5.90 15.62
C LEU A 339 -16.58 -5.19 16.54
N PRO A 340 -17.59 -5.88 17.10
CA PRO A 340 -18.50 -5.26 18.03
C PRO A 340 -17.79 -4.91 19.35
N ALA A 341 -18.10 -3.74 19.90
CA ALA A 341 -17.62 -3.26 21.18
C ALA A 341 -18.80 -3.16 22.17
N THR A 342 -18.63 -3.72 23.36
CA THR A 342 -19.61 -3.62 24.45
C THR A 342 -19.00 -2.83 25.60
N LEU A 343 -19.62 -1.69 25.94
CA LEU A 343 -19.16 -0.83 27.03
C LEU A 343 -19.62 -1.38 28.38
N SER A 344 -18.75 -1.23 29.38
CA SER A 344 -19.07 -1.44 30.78
C SER A 344 -20.01 -0.36 31.32
N ALA A 345 -20.53 -0.56 32.54
CA ALA A 345 -21.41 0.42 33.19
C ALA A 345 -20.74 1.79 33.45
N SER A 346 -19.41 1.85 33.47
CA SER A 346 -18.64 3.10 33.58
C SER A 346 -18.39 3.80 32.24
N GLY A 347 -18.86 3.23 31.12
CA GLY A 347 -18.66 3.80 29.78
C GLY A 347 -17.32 3.45 29.14
N GLU A 348 -16.61 2.43 29.63
CA GLU A 348 -15.30 2.01 29.10
C GLU A 348 -15.38 0.62 28.43
N ALA A 349 -14.61 0.43 27.36
CA ALA A 349 -14.38 -0.89 26.75
C ALA A 349 -12.97 -1.00 26.18
N THR A 350 -12.40 -2.21 26.21
CA THR A 350 -11.18 -2.53 25.46
C THR A 350 -11.49 -3.69 24.51
N VAL A 351 -11.32 -3.46 23.22
CA VAL A 351 -11.45 -4.50 22.18
C VAL A 351 -10.05 -4.85 21.70
N THR A 352 -9.72 -6.13 21.69
CA THR A 352 -8.45 -6.63 21.14
C THR A 352 -8.72 -7.61 20.02
N PHE A 353 -7.91 -7.53 18.97
CA PHE A 353 -8.03 -8.40 17.81
C PHE A 353 -6.66 -8.71 17.23
N ASP A 354 -6.35 -10.01 17.20
CA ASP A 354 -5.08 -10.52 16.73
C ASP A 354 -5.27 -11.13 15.34
N GLN A 355 -4.47 -10.67 14.38
CA GLN A 355 -4.28 -11.34 13.09
C GLN A 355 -2.95 -12.10 13.14
N VAL A 356 -2.89 -13.30 12.59
CA VAL A 356 -1.73 -14.20 12.67
C VAL A 356 -1.29 -14.61 11.27
N ARG A 357 0.02 -14.57 11.03
CA ARG A 357 0.64 -15.17 9.85
C ARG A 357 1.69 -16.18 10.28
N ARG A 358 1.55 -17.39 9.76
CA ARG A 358 2.58 -18.42 9.90
C ARG A 358 3.43 -18.43 8.64
N ARG A 359 4.75 -18.37 8.81
CA ARG A 359 5.70 -18.46 7.73
C ARG A 359 6.75 -19.49 8.05
N THR A 360 7.03 -20.37 7.11
CA THR A 360 8.16 -21.28 7.20
C THR A 360 9.33 -20.69 6.42
N LEU A 361 10.49 -20.65 7.07
CA LEU A 361 11.76 -20.24 6.48
C LEU A 361 12.76 -21.40 6.58
N ARG A 362 13.67 -21.47 5.61
CA ARG A 362 14.86 -22.31 5.69
C ARG A 362 16.07 -21.40 5.74
N VAL A 363 16.88 -21.56 6.77
CA VAL A 363 18.01 -20.69 7.08
C VAL A 363 19.25 -21.52 7.31
N ASN A 364 20.37 -21.08 6.72
CA ASN A 364 21.66 -21.70 6.96
C ASN A 364 22.28 -21.16 8.25
N VAL A 365 22.03 -21.85 9.36
CA VAL A 365 22.60 -21.49 10.67
C VAL A 365 24.01 -22.05 10.86
N ALA A 366 24.48 -22.93 9.97
CA ALA A 366 25.84 -23.47 10.06
C ALA A 366 26.91 -22.47 9.60
N SER A 367 26.60 -21.63 8.60
CA SER A 367 27.53 -20.61 8.09
C SER A 367 27.50 -19.31 8.89
N ASP A 368 26.54 -19.17 9.80
CA ASP A 368 26.29 -17.94 10.56
C ASP A 368 25.91 -18.31 12.01
N PRO A 369 26.90 -18.46 12.90
CA PRO A 369 26.69 -18.81 14.31
C PRO A 369 25.99 -17.72 15.13
N ASP A 370 25.94 -16.49 14.61
CA ASP A 370 25.34 -15.33 15.25
C ASP A 370 23.95 -15.01 14.67
N HIS A 371 23.44 -15.86 13.78
CA HIS A 371 22.12 -15.69 13.19
C HIS A 371 21.04 -15.59 14.27
N ALA A 372 20.08 -14.68 14.10
CA ALA A 372 18.97 -14.43 15.03
C ALA A 372 18.09 -15.66 15.38
N TYR A 373 18.23 -16.77 14.67
CA TYR A 373 17.45 -18.00 14.88
C TYR A 373 18.25 -19.12 15.57
N VAL A 374 19.48 -18.84 15.98
CA VAL A 374 20.30 -19.76 16.78
C VAL A 374 19.63 -20.12 18.12
N PRO A 375 18.93 -19.21 18.83
CA PRO A 375 18.15 -19.62 20.00
C PRO A 375 17.08 -20.67 19.68
N ALA A 376 16.43 -20.57 18.52
CA ALA A 376 15.42 -21.52 18.06
C ALA A 376 16.05 -22.89 17.68
N LEU A 377 17.28 -22.89 17.15
CA LEU A 377 18.09 -24.09 16.96
C LEU A 377 18.42 -24.76 18.30
N LEU A 378 18.95 -24.01 19.27
CA LEU A 378 19.34 -24.54 20.57
C LEU A 378 18.13 -25.09 21.33
N ALA A 379 16.96 -24.45 21.20
CA ALA A 379 15.70 -24.96 21.75
C ALA A 379 15.24 -26.26 21.05
N LEU A 380 15.39 -26.36 19.72
CA LEU A 380 15.08 -27.60 18.98
C LEU A 380 15.98 -28.77 19.40
N LEU A 381 17.25 -28.49 19.71
CA LEU A 381 18.22 -29.49 20.13
C LEU A 381 18.22 -29.73 21.66
N ASP A 382 17.34 -29.08 22.43
CA ASP A 382 17.38 -29.18 23.88
C ASP A 382 17.30 -30.65 24.35
N GLY A 383 18.16 -31.01 25.30
CA GLY A 383 18.35 -32.39 25.76
C GLY A 383 19.26 -33.29 24.91
N ARG A 384 19.77 -32.85 23.75
CA ARG A 384 20.82 -33.56 22.99
C ARG A 384 22.22 -33.26 23.56
N PRO A 385 23.17 -34.22 23.52
CA PRO A 385 24.50 -34.03 24.09
C PRO A 385 25.31 -32.91 23.40
N GLU A 386 25.04 -32.64 22.12
CA GLU A 386 25.75 -31.62 21.35
C GLU A 386 25.36 -30.18 21.72
N THR A 387 24.16 -29.98 22.29
CA THR A 387 23.57 -28.66 22.58
C THR A 387 24.37 -27.87 23.59
N ALA A 388 24.95 -28.53 24.60
CA ALA A 388 25.79 -27.88 25.60
C ALA A 388 27.03 -27.23 24.95
N ARG A 389 27.68 -27.95 24.03
CA ARG A 389 28.87 -27.46 23.34
C ARG A 389 28.54 -26.39 22.31
N LEU A 390 27.43 -26.53 21.57
CA LEU A 390 26.96 -25.48 20.67
C LEU A 390 26.66 -24.18 21.42
N ARG A 391 25.99 -24.26 22.58
CA ARG A 391 25.74 -23.10 23.44
C ARG A 391 27.03 -22.45 23.96
N GLU A 392 28.02 -23.26 24.34
CA GLU A 392 29.33 -22.77 24.76
C GLU A 392 30.04 -22.01 23.63
N ILE A 393 30.03 -22.58 22.42
CA ILE A 393 30.62 -21.95 21.23
C ILE A 393 29.91 -20.62 20.94
N GLN A 394 28.58 -20.60 20.89
CA GLN A 394 27.80 -19.37 20.65
C GLN A 394 28.12 -18.29 21.69
N ASN A 395 28.08 -18.62 22.98
CA ASN A 395 28.37 -17.67 24.04
C ASN A 395 29.80 -17.12 23.95
N ARG A 396 30.77 -17.96 23.54
CA ARG A 396 32.16 -17.52 23.37
C ARG A 396 32.34 -16.64 22.14
N LEU A 397 31.65 -16.94 21.03
CA LEU A 397 31.68 -16.10 19.83
C LEU A 397 31.13 -14.69 20.12
N VAL A 398 29.96 -14.60 20.78
CA VAL A 398 29.40 -13.31 21.24
C VAL A 398 30.37 -12.54 22.14
N ALA A 399 31.00 -13.21 23.10
CA ALA A 399 31.98 -12.57 23.97
C ALA A 399 33.26 -12.13 23.22
N ILE A 400 33.71 -12.89 22.22
CA ILE A 400 34.85 -12.50 21.38
C ILE A 400 34.52 -11.24 20.58
N GLU A 401 33.31 -11.15 20.02
CA GLU A 401 32.86 -9.97 19.27
C GLU A 401 32.87 -8.72 20.16
N GLU A 402 32.29 -8.80 21.37
CA GLU A 402 32.33 -7.70 22.35
C GLU A 402 33.78 -7.31 22.76
N GLU A 403 34.67 -8.31 22.95
CA GLU A 403 36.09 -8.06 23.24
C GLU A 403 36.81 -7.40 22.07
N LEU A 404 36.52 -7.80 20.83
CA LEU A 404 37.11 -7.23 19.62
C LEU A 404 36.66 -5.78 19.39
N ASP A 405 35.39 -5.47 19.61
CA ASP A 405 34.87 -4.10 19.55
C ASP A 405 35.57 -3.19 20.56
N THR A 406 35.68 -3.65 21.81
CA THR A 406 36.40 -2.93 22.86
C THR A 406 37.88 -2.71 22.48
N LEU A 407 38.54 -3.73 21.96
CA LEU A 407 39.94 -3.62 21.51
C LEU A 407 40.10 -2.69 20.31
N ALA A 408 39.12 -2.61 19.42
CA ALA A 408 39.13 -1.70 18.29
C ALA A 408 39.04 -0.24 18.77
N GLU A 409 38.20 0.05 19.77
CA GLU A 409 38.14 1.36 20.43
C GLU A 409 39.46 1.72 21.10
N ASP A 410 40.03 0.81 21.91
CA ASP A 410 41.32 1.00 22.58
C ASP A 410 42.46 1.26 21.59
N LEU A 411 42.51 0.49 20.49
CA LEU A 411 43.49 0.68 19.42
C LEU A 411 43.35 2.05 18.76
N ASN A 412 42.14 2.54 18.56
CA ASN A 412 41.90 3.87 17.99
C ASN A 412 42.41 4.98 18.93
N VAL A 413 42.12 4.88 20.22
CA VAL A 413 42.60 5.83 21.24
C VAL A 413 44.12 5.83 21.31
N GLU A 414 44.76 4.66 21.39
CA GLU A 414 46.21 4.56 21.49
C GLU A 414 46.93 5.00 20.21
N ARG A 415 46.36 4.76 19.03
CA ARG A 415 46.89 5.26 17.76
C ARG A 415 46.78 6.77 17.62
N ALA A 416 45.67 7.37 18.05
CA ALA A 416 45.50 8.81 18.07
C ALA A 416 46.53 9.47 19.02
N ALA A 417 46.66 8.93 20.23
CA ALA A 417 47.61 9.44 21.22
C ALA A 417 49.08 9.26 20.76
N LEU A 418 49.38 8.18 20.02
CA LEU A 418 50.69 7.99 19.39
C LEU A 418 50.95 9.03 18.29
N SER A 419 49.96 9.35 17.48
CA SER A 419 50.05 10.39 16.44
C SER A 419 50.35 11.75 17.04
N GLU A 420 49.58 12.17 18.06
CA GLU A 420 49.77 13.44 18.77
C GLU A 420 51.17 13.53 19.40
N ARG A 421 51.65 12.45 20.03
CA ARG A 421 53.00 12.42 20.62
C ARG A 421 54.10 12.51 19.58
N ARG A 422 53.93 11.91 18.40
CA ARG A 422 54.88 12.01 17.29
C ARG A 422 54.92 13.43 16.73
N GLU A 423 53.76 14.05 16.55
CA GLU A 423 53.66 15.45 16.10
C GLU A 423 54.30 16.41 17.11
N ALA A 424 54.02 16.24 18.40
CA ALA A 424 54.66 17.02 19.46
C ALA A 424 56.19 16.85 19.50
N LEU A 425 56.69 15.64 19.22
CA LEU A 425 58.13 15.37 19.15
C LEU A 425 58.76 16.06 17.93
N ASP A 426 58.09 16.05 16.78
CA ASP A 426 58.54 16.69 15.54
C ASP A 426 58.57 18.23 15.68
N ALA A 427 57.54 18.81 16.29
CA ALA A 427 57.49 20.24 16.61
C ALA A 427 58.67 20.71 17.51
N LEU A 428 59.22 19.81 18.33
CA LEU A 428 60.35 20.09 19.21
C LEU A 428 61.74 19.88 18.57
N HIS A 429 61.81 19.41 17.31
CA HIS A 429 63.06 19.02 16.65
C HIS A 429 64.06 20.19 16.48
N GLY A 430 63.59 21.46 16.50
CA GLY A 430 64.42 22.67 16.36
C GLY A 430 64.53 23.58 17.59
N VAL A 431 63.88 23.26 18.72
CA VAL A 431 63.80 24.17 19.88
C VAL A 431 65.01 23.95 20.82
N SER A 432 65.81 24.99 21.09
CA SER A 432 66.94 24.93 22.03
C SER A 432 66.45 24.96 23.49
N GLY A 433 66.93 24.01 24.32
CA GLY A 433 66.60 23.94 25.76
C GLY A 433 65.55 22.88 26.19
N GLY A 434 65.03 22.06 25.27
CA GLY A 434 63.94 21.10 25.53
C GLY A 434 64.33 19.61 25.70
N ASN A 435 65.57 19.29 26.06
CA ASN A 435 66.09 17.92 26.02
C ASN A 435 65.31 16.94 26.93
N ASP A 436 64.90 17.37 28.12
CA ASP A 436 64.15 16.52 29.06
C ASP A 436 62.73 16.20 28.56
N VAL A 437 62.10 17.15 27.87
CA VAL A 437 60.76 16.98 27.28
C VAL A 437 60.82 16.01 26.10
N ARG A 438 61.82 16.14 25.23
CA ARG A 438 62.05 15.18 24.13
C ARG A 438 62.31 13.77 24.66
N ALA A 439 63.16 13.64 25.68
CA ALA A 439 63.44 12.33 26.29
C ALA A 439 62.18 11.68 26.88
N ARG A 440 61.30 12.47 27.50
CA ARG A 440 60.00 12.00 28.03
C ARG A 440 59.04 11.59 26.91
N LEU A 441 58.91 12.40 25.87
CA LEU A 441 58.04 12.10 24.71
C LEU A 441 58.51 10.86 23.95
N SER A 442 59.82 10.72 23.69
CA SER A 442 60.36 9.52 23.06
C SER A 442 60.09 8.24 23.86
N ARG A 443 60.17 8.31 25.19
CA ARG A 443 59.79 7.19 26.07
C ARG A 443 58.29 6.89 25.98
N GLY A 444 57.45 7.92 26.00
CA GLY A 444 56.00 7.77 25.84
C GLY A 444 55.59 7.19 24.49
N VAL A 445 56.29 7.56 23.40
CA VAL A 445 56.11 6.95 22.07
C VAL A 445 56.46 5.46 22.11
N ALA A 446 57.59 5.08 22.71
CA ALA A 446 57.98 3.68 22.84
C ALA A 446 56.96 2.86 23.67
N GLU A 447 56.45 3.42 24.76
CA GLU A 447 55.39 2.79 25.57
C GLU A 447 54.07 2.66 24.79
N ASN A 448 53.67 3.66 24.01
CA ASN A 448 52.49 3.59 23.15
C ASN A 448 52.62 2.54 22.06
N VAL A 449 53.76 2.47 21.38
CA VAL A 449 54.03 1.41 20.39
C VAL A 449 53.90 0.03 21.03
N ALA A 450 54.49 -0.17 22.22
CA ALA A 450 54.36 -1.44 22.94
C ALA A 450 52.91 -1.77 23.33
N ARG A 451 52.10 -0.77 23.71
CA ARG A 451 50.66 -0.95 23.98
C ARG A 451 49.89 -1.33 22.72
N VAL A 452 50.07 -0.59 21.63
CA VAL A 452 49.43 -0.88 20.33
C VAL A 452 49.80 -2.29 19.84
N ASP A 453 51.06 -2.69 19.94
CA ASP A 453 51.51 -4.04 19.58
C ASP A 453 50.91 -5.12 20.51
N GLY A 454 50.71 -4.81 21.79
CA GLY A 454 50.02 -5.68 22.74
C GLY A 454 48.55 -5.90 22.37
N LEU A 455 47.83 -4.81 22.12
CA LEU A 455 46.42 -4.84 21.72
C LEU A 455 46.22 -5.54 20.38
N ALA A 456 47.07 -5.24 19.39
CA ALA A 456 47.02 -5.88 18.08
C ALA A 456 47.25 -7.40 18.16
N ARG A 457 48.22 -7.86 18.97
CA ARG A 457 48.44 -9.30 19.20
C ARG A 457 47.24 -9.97 19.87
N ARG A 458 46.59 -9.29 20.83
CA ARG A 458 45.38 -9.82 21.47
C ARG A 458 44.22 -9.91 20.48
N ALA A 459 44.01 -8.90 19.65
CA ALA A 459 42.99 -8.91 18.61
C ALA A 459 43.23 -10.06 17.61
N SER A 460 44.47 -10.27 17.14
CA SER A 460 44.80 -11.42 16.27
C SER A 460 44.52 -12.76 16.95
N ALA A 461 44.88 -12.92 18.22
CA ALA A 461 44.62 -14.17 18.96
C ALA A 461 43.12 -14.46 19.12
N LEU A 462 42.30 -13.43 19.36
CA LEU A 462 40.84 -13.57 19.43
C LEU A 462 40.24 -13.90 18.06
N HIS A 463 40.74 -13.30 16.97
CA HIS A 463 40.28 -13.63 15.62
C HIS A 463 40.63 -15.08 15.23
N ASP A 464 41.83 -15.56 15.57
CA ASP A 464 42.22 -16.96 15.38
C ASP A 464 41.32 -17.91 16.19
N GLU A 465 40.93 -17.50 17.41
CA GLU A 465 39.98 -18.25 18.24
C GLU A 465 38.58 -18.28 17.61
N GLN A 466 38.09 -17.13 17.14
CA GLN A 466 36.80 -16.98 16.44
C GLN A 466 36.72 -17.94 15.25
N ILE A 467 37.69 -17.89 14.34
CA ILE A 467 37.72 -18.74 13.13
C ILE A 467 37.68 -20.23 13.51
N ARG A 468 38.42 -20.64 14.54
CA ARG A 468 38.42 -22.03 15.01
C ARG A 468 37.07 -22.45 15.57
N LEU A 469 36.41 -21.58 16.33
CA LEU A 469 35.09 -21.83 16.90
C LEU A 469 34.00 -21.89 15.81
N GLU A 470 34.05 -21.00 14.81
CA GLU A 470 33.17 -21.03 13.64
C GLU A 470 33.32 -22.32 12.83
N GLN A 471 34.56 -22.81 12.64
CA GLN A 471 34.82 -24.09 11.99
C GLN A 471 34.27 -25.28 12.81
N GLU A 472 34.45 -25.25 14.14
CA GLU A 472 33.89 -26.28 15.03
C GLU A 472 32.35 -26.28 14.96
N TRP A 473 31.73 -25.10 15.01
CA TRP A 473 30.28 -24.89 14.87
C TRP A 473 29.76 -25.48 13.55
N TYR A 474 30.35 -25.07 12.43
CA TYR A 474 29.97 -25.54 11.10
C TYR A 474 30.09 -27.05 10.96
N ALA A 475 31.20 -27.65 11.42
CA ALA A 475 31.44 -29.08 11.34
C ALA A 475 30.41 -29.88 12.16
N ARG A 476 30.07 -29.41 13.37
CA ARG A 476 29.07 -30.05 14.24
C ARG A 476 27.69 -30.04 13.61
N LEU A 477 27.23 -28.89 13.10
CA LEU A 477 25.90 -28.79 12.49
C LEU A 477 25.79 -29.51 11.15
N ARG A 478 26.86 -29.60 10.37
CA ARG A 478 26.89 -30.41 9.14
C ARG A 478 26.82 -31.91 9.39
N ALA A 479 27.31 -32.37 10.54
CA ALA A 479 27.23 -33.77 10.94
C ALA A 479 25.85 -34.17 11.49
N MET A 480 24.97 -33.19 11.75
CA MET A 480 23.60 -33.44 12.21
C MET A 480 22.66 -33.60 11.02
N GLU A 481 22.03 -34.77 10.93
CA GLU A 481 20.95 -35.08 9.97
C GLU A 481 19.57 -34.96 10.59
#